data_AF-A0A9E4C044-F1
#
_entry.id   AF-A0A9E4C044-F1
#
_cell.length_a   1.000
_cell.length_b   1.000
_cell.length_c   1.000
_cell.angle_alpha   90.00
_cell.angle_beta   90.00
_cell.angle_gamma   90.00
#
_symmetry.space_group_name_H-M   'P 1'
#
loop_
_entity.id
_entity.type
_entity.pdbx_description
1 polymer ?
#
loop_
_entity_poly.entity_id
_entity_poly.type
_entity_poly.pdbx_seq_one_letter_code
_entity_poly.pdbx_strand_id
1 'polypeptide(L)'
;MERIVKKNTSASITYCNVASQSRGPVLEKSQDASGPWVPDKAEFTNYTNDTFALGLQYRLAVAWNLGQPILIEGETGIGKTAAVNKMAADLGWEVHSLYCHSGTKPEHLLGQYVPNTKTSKPPYVFAEGPVTRGLRQEEGRTKVILLEDLNFQMKRRGDVQSVLVSVMDSLNRNSTFNLAEYVPDQGMIEVSKDKTKLVALVCPPGGGYLNREPFDVKFVDHWMYQKLPSELPFEARKERMLGL
;
A
#
# COMPACT_ATOMS: atom_id res chain seq x y z
N MET A 1 4.39 -26.44 18.62
CA MET A 1 3.01 -26.00 18.35
C MET A 1 3.07 -25.14 17.11
N GLU A 2 2.44 -25.57 16.01
CA GLU A 2 2.31 -24.72 14.83
C GLU A 2 1.69 -23.39 15.27
N ARG A 3 2.41 -22.27 15.10
CA ARG A 3 1.78 -20.96 15.10
C ARG A 3 0.86 -20.96 13.86
N ILE A 4 -0.35 -21.52 13.96
CA ILE A 4 -1.31 -21.55 12.86
C ILE A 4 -1.84 -20.12 12.69
N VAL A 5 -1.10 -19.29 11.95
CA VAL A 5 -1.40 -17.85 11.83
C VAL A 5 -2.06 -17.51 10.50
N LYS A 6 -2.02 -18.44 9.53
CA LYS A 6 -2.74 -18.32 8.27
C LYS A 6 -3.48 -19.61 7.93
N LYS A 7 -4.80 -19.52 7.79
CA LYS A 7 -5.57 -20.55 7.06
C LYS A 7 -5.65 -20.11 5.61
N ASN A 8 -4.86 -20.74 4.77
CA ASN A 8 -4.78 -20.47 3.34
C ASN A 8 -5.66 -21.48 2.59
N THR A 9 -6.62 -21.00 1.81
CA THR A 9 -7.44 -21.82 0.92
C THR A 9 -7.14 -21.47 -0.53
N SER A 10 -7.75 -22.17 -1.49
CA SER A 10 -7.65 -21.76 -2.90
C SER A 10 -8.20 -20.36 -3.15
N ALA A 11 -9.20 -19.92 -2.37
CA ALA A 11 -9.93 -18.67 -2.58
C ALA A 11 -9.49 -17.51 -1.67
N SER A 12 -9.04 -17.78 -0.45
CA SER A 12 -8.82 -16.73 0.56
C SER A 12 -7.75 -17.08 1.60
N ILE A 13 -7.32 -16.06 2.35
CA ILE A 13 -6.36 -16.19 3.45
C ILE A 13 -6.98 -15.56 4.71
N THR A 14 -7.06 -16.35 5.78
CA THR A 14 -7.39 -15.84 7.12
C THR A 14 -6.13 -15.38 7.83
N TYR A 15 -6.09 -14.15 8.34
CA TYR A 15 -4.96 -13.62 9.11
C TYR A 15 -5.32 -13.63 10.60
N CYS A 16 -4.77 -14.56 11.37
CA CYS A 16 -5.10 -14.71 12.79
C CYS A 16 -4.34 -13.72 13.68
N ASN A 17 -4.93 -13.35 14.82
CA ASN A 17 -4.22 -12.58 15.83
C ASN A 17 -3.34 -13.52 16.67
N VAL A 18 -2.02 -13.34 16.59
CA VAL A 18 -1.04 -14.18 17.29
C VAL A 18 -1.15 -14.07 18.82
N ALA A 19 -1.48 -12.88 19.33
CA ALA A 19 -1.52 -12.62 20.76
C ALA A 19 -2.75 -13.24 21.44
N SER A 20 -3.93 -13.12 20.82
CA SER A 20 -5.19 -13.63 21.36
C SER A 20 -5.56 -15.04 20.87
N GLN A 21 -4.78 -15.61 19.94
CA GLN A 21 -5.08 -16.88 19.26
C GLN A 21 -6.49 -16.94 18.65
N SER A 22 -7.03 -15.78 18.30
CA SER A 22 -8.38 -15.65 17.74
C SER A 22 -8.34 -15.59 16.22
N ARG A 23 -9.42 -16.09 15.58
CA ARG A 23 -9.63 -15.93 14.15
C ARG A 23 -9.68 -14.43 13.82
N GLY A 24 -8.97 -14.02 12.78
CA GLY A 24 -8.97 -12.63 12.32
C GLY A 24 -9.58 -12.48 10.93
N PRO A 25 -9.34 -11.33 10.26
CA PRO A 25 -9.96 -11.02 8.98
C PRO A 25 -9.58 -12.03 7.88
N VAL A 26 -10.51 -12.21 6.95
CA VAL A 26 -10.33 -13.05 5.76
C VAL A 26 -10.19 -12.12 4.56
N LEU A 27 -9.10 -12.26 3.82
CA LEU A 27 -8.90 -11.54 2.56
C LEU A 27 -9.03 -12.53 1.40
N GLU A 28 -9.87 -12.17 0.43
CA GLU A 28 -10.07 -12.93 -0.80
C GLU A 28 -8.88 -12.73 -1.75
N LYS A 29 -8.46 -13.82 -2.40
CA LYS A 29 -7.48 -13.77 -3.47
C LYS A 29 -8.08 -13.15 -4.72
N SER A 30 -7.25 -12.55 -5.55
CA SER A 30 -7.68 -12.16 -6.90
C SER A 30 -8.06 -13.41 -7.69
N GLN A 31 -9.10 -13.29 -8.53
CA GLN A 31 -9.45 -14.30 -9.53
C GLN A 31 -8.45 -14.27 -10.70
N ASP A 32 -7.93 -13.08 -11.02
CA ASP A 32 -6.84 -12.88 -11.96
C ASP A 32 -5.60 -12.35 -11.24
N ALA A 33 -4.53 -13.15 -11.26
CA ALA A 33 -3.22 -12.81 -10.69
C ALA A 33 -2.11 -12.78 -11.75
N SER A 34 -2.47 -12.61 -13.04
CA SER A 34 -1.52 -12.60 -14.17
C SER A 34 -0.88 -11.24 -14.47
N GLY A 35 -1.34 -10.18 -13.80
CA GLY A 35 -0.87 -8.81 -14.03
C GLY A 35 0.62 -8.64 -13.72
N PRO A 36 1.34 -7.77 -14.46
CA PRO A 36 2.78 -7.55 -14.27
C PRO A 36 3.13 -6.85 -12.96
N TRP A 37 2.13 -6.39 -12.21
CA TRP A 37 2.27 -5.75 -10.90
C TRP A 37 1.97 -6.68 -9.74
N VAL A 38 1.66 -7.95 -9.98
CA VAL A 38 1.56 -8.95 -8.91
C VAL A 38 2.98 -9.34 -8.49
N PRO A 39 3.38 -9.15 -7.21
CA PRO A 39 4.73 -9.51 -6.77
C PRO A 39 4.98 -11.01 -6.91
N ASP A 40 6.18 -11.38 -7.32
CA ASP A 40 6.54 -12.79 -7.53
C ASP A 40 6.64 -13.52 -6.18
N LYS A 41 5.86 -14.60 -6.02
CA LYS A 41 5.88 -15.45 -4.83
C LYS A 41 7.27 -16.04 -4.56
N ALA A 42 8.07 -16.26 -5.60
CA ALA A 42 9.41 -16.83 -5.48
C ALA A 42 10.37 -15.92 -4.68
N GLU A 43 10.21 -14.60 -4.78
CA GLU A 43 10.99 -13.60 -4.02
C GLU A 43 10.80 -13.74 -2.50
N PHE A 44 9.70 -14.37 -2.08
CA PHE A 44 9.30 -14.47 -0.68
C PHE A 44 9.41 -15.89 -0.10
N THR A 45 10.13 -16.79 -0.77
CA THR A 45 10.40 -18.15 -0.31
C THR A 45 11.11 -18.18 1.05
N ASN A 46 12.01 -17.23 1.30
CA ASN A 46 12.74 -17.07 2.56
C ASN A 46 12.10 -16.03 3.50
N TYR A 47 10.83 -15.66 3.28
CA TYR A 47 10.14 -14.72 4.16
C TYR A 47 9.78 -15.39 5.49
N THR A 48 10.46 -14.98 6.56
CA THR A 48 10.17 -15.41 7.93
C THR A 48 8.89 -14.73 8.45
N ASN A 49 7.87 -15.55 8.75
CA ASN A 49 6.65 -15.09 9.42
C ASN A 49 6.85 -15.03 10.94
N ASP A 50 7.80 -14.19 11.37
CA ASP A 50 8.01 -13.94 12.79
C ASP A 50 6.79 -13.27 13.44
N THR A 51 6.76 -13.25 14.78
CA THR A 51 5.66 -12.62 15.53
C THR A 51 5.36 -11.18 15.13
N PHE A 52 6.38 -10.40 14.79
CA PHE A 52 6.23 -9.00 14.38
C PHE A 52 5.65 -8.90 12.97
N ALA A 53 6.16 -9.68 12.02
CA ALA A 53 5.67 -9.77 10.65
C ALA A 53 4.19 -10.18 10.64
N LEU A 54 3.84 -11.19 11.42
CA LEU A 54 2.46 -11.66 11.56
C LEU A 54 1.53 -10.61 12.19
N GLY A 55 2.00 -9.90 13.22
CA GLY A 55 1.26 -8.78 13.81
C GLY A 55 1.02 -7.64 12.83
N LEU A 56 2.03 -7.32 12.01
CA LEU A 56 1.90 -6.32 10.94
C LEU A 56 0.91 -6.75 9.86
N GLN A 57 1.01 -8.00 9.40
CA GLN A 57 0.09 -8.55 8.40
C GLN A 57 -1.36 -8.60 8.91
N TYR A 58 -1.56 -8.93 10.19
CA TYR A 58 -2.88 -8.86 10.82
C TYR A 58 -3.46 -7.44 10.78
N ARG A 59 -2.68 -6.42 11.15
CA ARG A 59 -3.13 -5.01 11.15
C ARG A 59 -3.47 -4.52 9.74
N LEU A 60 -2.63 -4.86 8.74
CA LEU A 60 -2.91 -4.61 7.34
C LEU A 60 -4.22 -5.27 6.91
N ALA A 61 -4.41 -6.55 7.26
CA ALA A 61 -5.61 -7.29 6.90
C ALA A 61 -6.88 -6.72 7.56
N VAL A 62 -6.80 -6.23 8.81
CA VAL A 62 -7.92 -5.55 9.47
C VAL A 62 -8.29 -4.29 8.70
N ALA A 63 -7.31 -3.44 8.37
CA ALA A 63 -7.56 -2.21 7.61
C ALA A 63 -8.22 -2.48 6.26
N TRP A 64 -7.65 -3.40 5.50
CA TRP A 64 -8.09 -3.71 4.14
C TRP A 64 -9.44 -4.42 4.10
N ASN A 65 -9.76 -5.20 5.13
CA ASN A 65 -11.09 -5.80 5.30
C ASN A 65 -12.15 -4.75 5.67
N LEU A 66 -11.79 -3.69 6.40
CA LEU A 66 -12.66 -2.56 6.70
C LEU A 66 -12.75 -1.53 5.54
N GLY A 67 -11.97 -1.73 4.48
CA GLY A 67 -11.85 -0.76 3.38
C GLY A 67 -11.26 0.57 3.84
N GLN A 68 -10.43 0.57 4.87
CA GLN A 68 -9.80 1.77 5.44
C GLN A 68 -8.34 1.90 4.94
N PRO A 69 -7.90 3.11 4.57
CA PRO A 69 -6.49 3.37 4.30
C PRO A 69 -5.67 3.26 5.58
N ILE A 70 -4.45 2.71 5.51
CA ILE A 70 -3.59 2.48 6.68
C ILE A 70 -2.24 3.20 6.53
N LEU A 71 -1.85 3.96 7.56
CA LEU A 71 -0.57 4.64 7.64
C LEU A 71 0.30 3.95 8.70
N ILE A 72 1.42 3.38 8.29
CA ILE A 72 2.32 2.62 9.17
C ILE A 72 3.61 3.39 9.39
N GLU A 73 3.84 3.83 10.62
CA GLU A 73 5.08 4.44 11.07
C GLU A 73 6.01 3.40 11.70
N GLY A 74 7.26 3.34 11.25
CA GLY A 74 8.30 2.56 11.92
C GLY A 74 9.66 2.71 11.25
N GLU A 75 10.71 2.18 11.86
CA GLU A 75 12.08 2.25 11.34
C GLU A 75 12.28 1.58 9.97
N THR A 76 13.37 1.95 9.29
CA THR A 76 13.83 1.27 8.08
C THR A 76 14.27 -0.16 8.41
N GLY A 77 14.08 -1.09 7.47
CA GLY A 77 14.59 -2.47 7.62
C GLY A 77 13.77 -3.39 8.54
N ILE A 78 12.74 -2.89 9.23
CA ILE A 78 11.88 -3.75 10.07
C ILE A 78 10.91 -4.63 9.26
N GLY A 79 10.84 -4.45 7.93
CA GLY A 79 10.09 -5.32 7.02
C GLY A 79 8.69 -4.82 6.63
N LYS A 80 8.44 -3.50 6.68
CA LYS A 80 7.14 -2.90 6.32
C LYS A 80 6.74 -3.19 4.87
N THR A 81 7.60 -2.78 3.92
CA THR A 81 7.43 -3.02 2.47
C THR A 81 7.33 -4.51 2.16
N ALA A 82 8.21 -5.32 2.76
CA ALA A 82 8.23 -6.76 2.57
C ALA A 82 6.92 -7.42 3.03
N ALA A 83 6.31 -6.97 4.13
CA ALA A 83 5.02 -7.50 4.58
C ALA A 83 3.87 -7.19 3.61
N VAL A 84 3.80 -5.96 3.07
CA VAL A 84 2.79 -5.56 2.08
C VAL A 84 2.94 -6.41 0.80
N ASN A 85 4.15 -6.46 0.24
CA ASN A 85 4.40 -7.22 -1.00
C ASN A 85 4.22 -8.73 -0.78
N LYS A 86 4.60 -9.26 0.38
CA LYS A 86 4.35 -10.67 0.73
C LYS A 86 2.86 -11.00 0.74
N MET A 87 2.05 -10.15 1.38
CA MET A 87 0.60 -10.35 1.42
C MET A 87 0.00 -10.26 0.02
N ALA A 88 0.43 -9.28 -0.78
CA ALA A 88 -0.03 -9.13 -2.15
C ALA A 88 0.35 -10.33 -3.03
N ALA A 89 1.59 -10.83 -2.93
CA ALA A 89 2.03 -12.06 -3.59
C ALA A 89 1.15 -13.25 -3.20
N ASP A 90 0.91 -13.45 -1.91
CA ASP A 90 0.06 -14.54 -1.40
C ASP A 90 -1.38 -14.46 -1.90
N LEU A 91 -1.91 -13.24 -2.00
CA LEU A 91 -3.28 -12.95 -2.41
C LEU A 91 -3.46 -12.83 -3.93
N GLY A 92 -2.37 -12.75 -4.70
CA GLY A 92 -2.43 -12.44 -6.13
C GLY A 92 -2.89 -11.00 -6.41
N TRP A 93 -2.67 -10.08 -5.48
CA TRP A 93 -3.04 -8.68 -5.64
C TRP A 93 -1.90 -7.92 -6.34
N GLU A 94 -2.26 -6.95 -7.17
CA GLU A 94 -1.27 -6.05 -7.77
C GLU A 94 -0.79 -5.02 -6.75
N VAL A 95 0.48 -4.61 -6.84
CA VAL A 95 1.04 -3.52 -6.04
C VAL A 95 1.54 -2.40 -6.96
N HIS A 96 0.94 -1.22 -6.81
CA HIS A 96 1.33 -0.01 -7.51
C HIS A 96 2.02 0.93 -6.53
N SER A 97 3.35 0.87 -6.51
CA SER A 97 4.18 1.61 -5.56
C SER A 97 4.57 3.00 -6.06
N LEU A 98 4.66 3.97 -5.14
CA LEU A 98 5.30 5.26 -5.34
C LEU A 98 6.26 5.53 -4.19
N TYR A 99 7.54 5.73 -4.50
CA TYR A 99 8.52 6.21 -3.54
C TYR A 99 8.54 7.74 -3.51
N CYS A 100 8.11 8.31 -2.39
CA CYS A 100 8.10 9.76 -2.21
C CYS A 100 9.51 10.31 -1.98
N HIS A 101 9.80 11.44 -2.60
CA HIS A 101 11.08 12.14 -2.54
C HIS A 101 10.88 13.67 -2.62
N SER A 102 11.98 14.43 -2.59
CA SER A 102 11.99 15.91 -2.61
C SER A 102 11.38 16.56 -3.86
N GLY A 103 11.03 15.77 -4.87
CA GLY A 103 10.45 16.23 -6.12
C GLY A 103 9.07 15.63 -6.41
N THR A 104 8.47 14.87 -5.49
CA THR A 104 7.15 14.27 -5.71
C THR A 104 6.09 15.34 -5.89
N LYS A 105 5.16 15.12 -6.82
CA LYS A 105 4.13 16.06 -7.28
C LYS A 105 2.88 15.27 -7.67
N PRO A 106 1.69 15.89 -7.78
CA PRO A 106 0.47 15.23 -8.25
C PRO A 106 0.67 14.40 -9.53
N GLU A 107 1.42 14.93 -10.51
CA GLU A 107 1.73 14.22 -11.77
C GLU A 107 2.42 12.86 -11.56
N HIS A 108 3.23 12.72 -10.51
CA HIS A 108 3.91 11.47 -10.19
C HIS A 108 2.96 10.44 -9.57
N LEU A 109 1.86 10.88 -8.94
CA LEU A 109 0.84 10.01 -8.37
C LEU A 109 -0.16 9.60 -9.46
N LEU A 110 -0.66 10.60 -10.18
CA LEU A 110 -1.82 10.48 -11.07
C LEU A 110 -1.43 10.17 -12.51
N GLY A 111 -0.24 10.58 -12.94
CA GLY A 111 0.23 10.45 -14.30
C GLY A 111 0.40 11.78 -14.99
N GLN A 112 1.01 11.74 -16.17
CA GLN A 112 1.27 12.89 -17.02
C GLN A 112 1.35 12.47 -18.48
N TYR A 113 1.21 13.45 -19.37
CA TYR A 113 1.48 13.25 -20.78
C TYR A 113 2.99 13.13 -21.01
N VAL A 114 3.40 12.03 -21.66
CA VAL A 114 4.80 11.77 -22.03
C VAL A 114 4.91 11.66 -23.55
N PRO A 115 6.08 11.93 -24.15
CA PRO A 115 6.28 11.74 -25.58
C PRO A 115 5.92 10.32 -26.00
N ASN A 116 5.17 10.20 -27.10
CA ASN A 116 4.81 8.90 -27.64
C ASN A 116 6.01 8.29 -28.35
N THR A 117 6.55 7.22 -27.76
CA THR A 117 7.71 6.50 -28.31
C THR A 117 7.32 5.39 -29.29
N LYS A 118 6.02 5.07 -29.43
CA LYS A 118 5.52 3.98 -30.28
C LYS A 118 5.04 4.45 -31.65
N THR A 119 4.40 5.62 -31.72
CA THR A 119 3.87 6.20 -32.96
C THR A 119 4.13 7.71 -32.99
N SER A 120 4.19 8.30 -34.19
CA SER A 120 4.34 9.76 -34.35
C SER A 120 3.07 10.54 -34.04
N LYS A 121 1.91 9.86 -34.00
CA LYS A 121 0.61 10.44 -33.68
C LYS A 121 -0.19 9.52 -32.76
N PRO A 122 -0.78 10.04 -31.67
CA PRO A 122 -0.58 11.38 -31.13
C PRO A 122 0.87 11.56 -30.65
N PRO A 123 1.43 12.79 -30.68
CA PRO A 123 2.82 13.03 -30.27
C PRO A 123 3.06 12.83 -28.77
N TYR A 124 2.00 12.90 -27.97
CA TYR A 124 2.02 12.63 -26.53
C TYR A 124 0.92 11.62 -26.18
N VAL A 125 1.21 10.77 -25.19
CA VAL A 125 0.26 9.82 -24.62
C VAL A 125 0.22 10.00 -23.12
N PHE A 126 -0.96 9.83 -22.52
CA PHE A 126 -1.08 9.86 -21.08
C PHE A 126 -0.48 8.58 -20.48
N ALA A 127 0.53 8.74 -19.63
CA ALA A 127 1.12 7.66 -18.85
C ALA A 127 0.56 7.73 -17.42
N GLU A 128 -0.24 6.74 -17.05
CA GLU A 128 -0.88 6.68 -15.73
C GLU A 128 0.15 6.51 -14.60
N GLY A 129 0.00 7.34 -13.58
CA GLY A 129 0.74 7.20 -12.34
C GLY A 129 0.26 5.99 -11.52
N PRO A 130 1.04 5.53 -10.53
CA PRO A 130 0.72 4.36 -9.72
C PRO A 130 -0.61 4.49 -8.95
N VAL A 131 -0.98 5.70 -8.51
CA VAL A 131 -2.27 5.91 -7.83
C VAL A 131 -3.41 5.72 -8.81
N THR A 132 -3.34 6.32 -10.00
CA THR A 132 -4.35 6.13 -11.05
C THR A 132 -4.49 4.66 -11.45
N ARG A 133 -3.38 3.96 -11.73
CA ARG A 133 -3.40 2.53 -12.08
C ARG A 133 -4.02 1.67 -10.98
N GLY A 134 -3.73 1.97 -9.71
CA GLY A 134 -4.32 1.30 -8.56
C GLY A 134 -5.81 1.58 -8.33
N LEU A 135 -6.31 2.72 -8.81
CA LEU A 135 -7.73 3.10 -8.73
C LEU A 135 -8.57 2.49 -9.87
N ARG A 136 -7.96 2.20 -11.03
CA ARG A 136 -8.67 1.56 -12.15
C ARG A 136 -9.23 0.21 -11.76
N GLN A 137 -10.54 0.04 -11.91
CA GLN A 137 -11.21 -1.23 -11.67
C GLN A 137 -11.00 -2.16 -12.86
N GLU A 138 -10.58 -3.39 -12.56
CA GLU A 138 -10.42 -4.47 -13.54
C GLU A 138 -11.07 -5.72 -12.95
N GLU A 139 -11.84 -6.43 -13.76
CA GLU A 139 -12.59 -7.61 -13.31
C GLU A 139 -11.62 -8.67 -12.76
N GLY A 140 -12.00 -9.28 -11.64
CA GLY A 140 -11.20 -10.33 -11.00
C GLY A 140 -9.92 -9.86 -10.31
N ARG A 141 -9.55 -8.56 -10.38
CA ARG A 141 -8.32 -8.02 -9.78
C ARG A 141 -8.59 -7.20 -8.52
N THR A 142 -7.68 -7.33 -7.56
CA THR A 142 -7.57 -6.44 -6.39
C THR A 142 -6.20 -5.79 -6.41
N LYS A 143 -6.14 -4.50 -6.11
CA LYS A 143 -4.93 -3.67 -6.24
C LYS A 143 -4.60 -2.97 -4.92
N VAL A 144 -3.31 -2.85 -4.63
CA VAL A 144 -2.75 -2.11 -3.51
C VAL A 144 -2.01 -0.90 -4.05
N ILE A 145 -2.38 0.30 -3.60
CA ILE A 145 -1.59 1.51 -3.77
C ILE A 145 -0.67 1.61 -2.56
N LEU A 146 0.64 1.55 -2.81
CA LEU A 146 1.68 1.57 -1.78
C LEU A 146 2.48 2.86 -1.87
N LEU A 147 2.26 3.76 -0.92
CA LEU A 147 3.01 5.01 -0.80
C LEU A 147 4.18 4.81 0.15
N GLU A 148 5.38 4.76 -0.41
CA GLU A 148 6.61 4.59 0.34
C GLU A 148 7.16 5.95 0.74
N ASP A 149 7.65 6.04 1.97
CA ASP A 149 8.33 7.23 2.48
C ASP A 149 7.49 8.51 2.42
N LEU A 150 6.16 8.37 2.63
CA LEU A 150 5.17 9.43 2.39
C LEU A 150 5.50 10.75 3.12
N ASN A 151 6.14 10.70 4.28
CA ASN A 151 6.49 11.89 5.06
C ASN A 151 7.82 12.56 4.66
N PHE A 152 8.46 12.13 3.57
CA PHE A 152 9.67 12.78 3.06
C PHE A 152 9.33 14.18 2.52
N GLN A 153 9.69 15.22 3.27
CA GLN A 153 9.46 16.63 2.94
C GLN A 153 7.99 16.94 2.56
N MET A 154 7.03 16.25 3.17
CA MET A 154 5.63 16.30 2.77
C MET A 154 4.88 17.51 3.31
N LYS A 155 5.34 18.16 4.39
CA LYS A 155 4.66 19.33 4.98
C LYS A 155 4.60 20.50 4.00
N ARG A 156 5.50 20.53 3.02
CA ARG A 156 5.55 21.54 1.96
C ARG A 156 4.72 21.19 0.72
N ARG A 157 3.99 20.06 0.72
CA ARG A 157 3.25 19.52 -0.44
C ARG A 157 1.76 19.37 -0.18
N GLY A 158 1.09 20.51 0.02
CA GLY A 158 -0.37 20.54 0.21
C GLY A 158 -1.15 20.00 -1.00
N ASP A 159 -0.58 20.11 -2.21
CA ASP A 159 -1.11 19.57 -3.46
C ASP A 159 -1.15 18.03 -3.47
N VAL A 160 -0.04 17.38 -3.12
CA VAL A 160 0.02 15.90 -3.00
C VAL A 160 -0.91 15.41 -1.90
N GLN A 161 -0.92 16.09 -0.75
CA GLN A 161 -1.85 15.73 0.34
C GLN A 161 -3.32 15.87 -0.09
N SER A 162 -3.66 16.95 -0.81
CA SER A 162 -5.02 17.18 -1.31
C SER A 162 -5.47 16.09 -2.28
N VAL A 163 -4.60 15.66 -3.20
CA VAL A 163 -4.87 14.51 -4.08
C VAL A 163 -5.17 13.26 -3.27
N LEU A 164 -4.33 12.93 -2.29
CA LEU A 164 -4.51 11.73 -1.47
C LEU A 164 -5.79 11.78 -0.64
N VAL A 165 -6.15 12.93 -0.08
CA VAL A 165 -7.43 13.13 0.61
C VAL A 165 -8.60 12.91 -0.34
N SER A 166 -8.57 13.47 -1.55
CA SER A 166 -9.60 13.25 -2.56
C SER A 166 -9.74 11.77 -2.95
N VAL A 167 -8.62 11.05 -3.07
CA VAL A 167 -8.61 9.60 -3.31
C VAL A 167 -9.23 8.84 -2.13
N MET A 168 -8.84 9.14 -0.90
CA MET A 168 -9.38 8.50 0.31
C MET A 168 -10.88 8.75 0.47
N ASP A 169 -11.34 9.98 0.22
CA ASP A 169 -12.75 10.33 0.27
C ASP A 169 -13.58 9.62 -0.80
N SER A 170 -13.01 9.46 -2.00
CA SER A 170 -13.64 8.73 -3.09
C SER A 170 -13.75 7.24 -2.77
N LEU A 171 -12.69 6.64 -2.22
CA LEU A 171 -12.69 5.23 -1.77
C LEU A 171 -13.67 5.01 -0.62
N ASN A 172 -13.66 5.87 0.39
CA ASN A 172 -14.55 5.76 1.55
C ASN A 172 -16.03 5.72 1.14
N ARG A 173 -16.38 6.53 0.12
CA ARG A 173 -17.73 6.64 -0.45
C ARG A 173 -18.04 5.59 -1.54
N ASN A 174 -17.07 4.79 -2.00
CA ASN A 174 -17.21 3.93 -3.18
C ASN A 174 -17.78 4.72 -4.38
N SER A 175 -17.28 5.93 -4.60
CA SER A 175 -17.78 6.86 -5.61
C SER A 175 -16.83 6.94 -6.81
N THR A 176 -16.85 8.07 -7.51
CA THR A 176 -15.88 8.39 -8.56
C THR A 176 -14.79 9.30 -8.03
N PHE A 177 -13.54 9.06 -8.44
CA PHE A 177 -12.43 9.99 -8.34
C PHE A 177 -12.34 10.84 -9.60
N ASN A 178 -12.33 12.18 -9.45
CA ASN A 178 -12.28 13.10 -10.58
C ASN A 178 -10.85 13.38 -11.03
N LEU A 179 -10.31 12.54 -11.93
CA LEU A 179 -8.96 12.74 -12.46
C LEU A 179 -8.86 14.03 -13.31
N ALA A 180 -9.97 14.49 -13.89
CA ALA A 180 -10.03 15.70 -14.71
C ALA A 180 -9.65 16.99 -13.96
N GLU A 181 -9.82 17.02 -12.63
CA GLU A 181 -9.40 18.13 -11.78
C GLU A 181 -7.87 18.34 -11.77
N TYR A 182 -7.12 17.28 -12.07
CA TYR A 182 -5.66 17.29 -11.99
C TYR A 182 -5.00 17.10 -13.36
N VAL A 183 -5.61 16.32 -14.24
CA VAL A 183 -5.12 16.05 -15.59
C VAL A 183 -6.25 16.37 -16.58
N PRO A 184 -6.17 17.51 -17.29
CA PRO A 184 -7.14 17.86 -18.31
C PRO A 184 -7.33 16.72 -19.34
N ASP A 185 -8.55 16.60 -19.86
CA ASP A 185 -8.99 15.59 -20.83
C ASP A 185 -9.05 14.14 -20.30
N GLN A 186 -8.70 13.90 -19.03
CA GLN A 186 -9.03 12.66 -18.35
C GLN A 186 -10.44 12.70 -17.77
N GLY A 187 -11.06 11.53 -17.60
CA GLY A 187 -12.42 11.40 -17.08
C GLY A 187 -12.49 11.11 -15.58
N MET A 188 -13.70 10.74 -15.15
CA MET A 188 -13.93 10.16 -13.83
C MET A 188 -13.43 8.71 -13.78
N ILE A 189 -12.96 8.29 -12.61
CA ILE A 189 -12.60 6.89 -12.34
C ILE A 189 -13.56 6.36 -11.28
N GLU A 190 -14.35 5.35 -11.60
CA GLU A 190 -15.09 4.61 -10.58
C GLU A 190 -14.11 3.89 -9.65
N VAL A 191 -14.29 4.03 -8.34
CA VAL A 191 -13.39 3.42 -7.36
C VAL A 191 -14.17 2.53 -6.40
N SER A 192 -13.52 1.46 -5.96
CA SER A 192 -14.09 0.53 -4.97
C SER A 192 -13.06 0.25 -3.88
N LYS A 193 -13.41 0.52 -2.63
CA LYS A 193 -12.58 0.14 -1.47
C LYS A 193 -12.51 -1.37 -1.27
N ASP A 194 -13.38 -2.14 -1.91
CA ASP A 194 -13.35 -3.60 -1.87
C ASP A 194 -12.22 -4.14 -2.77
N LYS A 195 -11.95 -3.45 -3.89
CA LYS A 195 -10.96 -3.84 -4.91
C LYS A 195 -9.68 -2.99 -4.91
N THR A 196 -9.68 -1.83 -4.26
CA THR A 196 -8.50 -0.96 -4.12
C THR A 196 -8.18 -0.78 -2.65
N LYS A 197 -6.95 -1.11 -2.26
CA LYS A 197 -6.40 -0.95 -0.92
C LYS A 197 -5.35 0.13 -0.92
N LEU A 198 -5.33 0.98 0.11
CA LEU A 198 -4.36 2.07 0.23
C LEU A 198 -3.52 1.88 1.50
N VAL A 199 -2.21 1.91 1.34
CA VAL A 199 -1.25 1.85 2.44
C VAL A 199 -0.15 2.87 2.23
N ALA A 200 0.20 3.57 3.30
CA ALA A 200 1.34 4.46 3.35
C ALA A 200 2.33 4.00 4.41
N LEU A 201 3.61 3.98 4.06
CA LEU A 201 4.71 3.61 4.96
C LEU A 201 5.57 4.84 5.23
N VAL A 202 5.88 5.08 6.50
CA VAL A 202 6.70 6.22 6.91
C VAL A 202 7.74 5.84 7.95
N CYS A 203 8.85 6.58 7.94
CA CYS A 203 9.87 6.52 8.98
C CYS A 203 9.64 7.65 10.00
N PRO A 204 9.86 7.42 11.31
CA PRO A 204 9.55 8.42 12.33
C PRO A 204 10.39 9.70 12.15
N PRO A 205 9.80 10.89 12.35
CA PRO A 205 10.53 12.16 12.33
C PRO A 205 11.45 12.28 13.55
N GLY A 206 12.67 12.79 13.35
CA GLY A 206 13.62 13.05 14.44
C GLY A 206 14.48 11.85 14.89
N GLY A 207 14.29 10.65 14.32
CA GLY A 207 15.08 9.44 14.62
C GLY A 207 16.39 9.30 13.82
N GLY A 208 17.05 10.41 13.46
CA GLY A 208 18.24 10.40 12.58
C GLY A 208 17.93 10.46 11.08
N TYR A 209 16.67 10.33 10.68
CA TYR A 209 16.24 10.58 9.30
C TYR A 209 16.00 12.07 9.07
N LEU A 210 16.94 12.69 8.37
CA LEU A 210 16.77 14.06 7.88
C LEU A 210 15.55 14.13 6.94
N ASN A 211 14.87 15.27 6.93
CA ASN A 211 13.77 15.58 6.02
C ASN A 211 12.47 14.76 6.19
N ARG A 212 12.32 14.04 7.29
CA ARG A 212 11.03 13.44 7.69
C ARG A 212 10.25 14.45 8.51
N GLU A 213 9.12 14.91 7.96
CA GLU A 213 8.28 15.93 8.60
C GLU A 213 7.02 15.26 9.18
N PRO A 214 6.56 15.63 10.39
CA PRO A 214 5.28 15.14 10.89
C PRO A 214 4.14 15.65 10.00
N PHE A 215 3.13 14.82 9.79
CA PHE A 215 1.88 15.24 9.17
C PHE A 215 1.06 16.08 10.15
N ASP A 216 0.20 16.95 9.61
CA ASP A 216 -0.83 17.57 10.45
C ASP A 216 -1.89 16.55 10.86
N VAL A 217 -2.57 16.83 11.98
CA VAL A 217 -3.58 15.93 12.55
C VAL A 217 -4.71 15.64 11.57
N LYS A 218 -5.15 16.64 10.80
CA LYS A 218 -6.25 16.47 9.85
C LYS A 218 -5.88 15.49 8.75
N PHE A 219 -4.64 15.55 8.26
CA PHE A 219 -4.17 14.58 7.28
C PHE A 219 -4.12 13.17 7.87
N VAL A 220 -3.63 13.01 9.11
CA VAL A 220 -3.56 11.70 9.79
C VAL A 220 -4.94 11.11 10.10
N ASP A 221 -5.94 11.93 10.41
CA ASP A 221 -7.31 11.49 10.75
C ASP A 221 -8.01 10.75 9.61
N HIS A 222 -7.53 10.88 8.36
CA HIS A 222 -8.03 10.11 7.22
C HIS A 222 -7.47 8.68 7.18
N TRP A 223 -6.48 8.35 8.01
CA TRP A 223 -5.80 7.06 8.03
C TRP A 223 -6.09 6.30 9.30
N MET A 224 -6.20 4.97 9.19
CA MET A 224 -5.96 4.10 10.33
C MET A 224 -4.46 4.13 10.64
N TYR A 225 -4.07 4.95 11.62
CA TYR A 225 -2.66 5.13 11.97
C TYR A 225 -2.15 3.98 12.86
N GLN A 226 -1.01 3.41 12.47
CA GLN A 226 -0.33 2.38 13.22
C GLN A 226 1.14 2.73 13.44
N LYS A 227 1.51 2.96 14.70
CA LYS A 227 2.90 3.06 15.10
C LYS A 227 3.49 1.68 15.42
N LEU A 228 4.65 1.38 14.86
CA LEU A 228 5.44 0.20 15.13
C LEU A 228 6.56 0.53 16.14
N PRO A 229 7.15 -0.47 16.82
CA PRO A 229 8.29 -0.26 17.69
C PRO A 229 9.47 0.36 16.93
N SER A 230 10.27 1.14 17.65
CA SER A 230 11.48 1.79 17.13
C SER A 230 12.61 0.82 16.78
N GLU A 231 12.51 -0.45 17.13
CA GLU A 231 13.45 -1.47 16.66
C GLU A 231 12.71 -2.78 16.44
N LEU A 232 13.23 -3.61 15.55
CA LEU A 232 12.75 -4.98 15.42
C LEU A 232 12.99 -5.72 16.75
N PRO A 233 11.94 -6.29 17.39
CA PRO A 233 12.10 -7.02 18.65
C PRO A 233 13.15 -8.12 18.53
N PHE A 234 13.90 -8.36 19.62
CA PHE A 234 15.01 -9.30 19.64
C PHE A 234 14.63 -10.70 19.12
N GLU A 235 13.49 -11.24 19.57
CA GLU A 235 13.01 -12.55 19.11
C GLU A 235 12.71 -12.57 17.61
N ALA A 236 12.06 -11.53 17.07
CA ALA A 236 11.82 -11.42 15.64
C ALA A 236 13.13 -11.30 14.85
N ARG A 237 14.11 -10.56 15.38
CA ARG A 237 15.45 -10.44 14.78
C ARG A 237 16.16 -11.80 14.74
N LYS A 238 16.07 -12.57 15.82
CA LYS A 238 16.63 -13.92 15.93
C LYS A 238 15.94 -14.91 14.98
N GLU A 239 14.61 -14.92 14.94
CA GLU A 239 13.82 -15.76 14.02
C GLU A 239 14.23 -15.48 12.55
N ARG A 240 14.37 -14.21 12.15
CA ARG A 240 14.84 -13.83 10.81
C ARG A 240 16.27 -14.25 10.51
N MET A 241 17.20 -14.08 11.45
CA MET A 241 18.60 -14.49 11.25
C MET A 241 18.76 -16.00 11.06
N LEU A 242 17.88 -16.78 11.70
CA LEU A 242 17.91 -18.23 11.65
C LEU A 242 17.05 -18.80 10.50
N GLY A 243 16.28 -17.96 9.79
CA GLY A 243 15.36 -18.39 8.74
C GLY A 243 14.23 -19.29 9.26
N LEU A 244 13.82 -19.08 10.52
CA LEU A 244 12.81 -19.88 11.23
C LEU A 244 11.37 -19.41 10.95
#